data_AF-A0A968LG38-F1
#
_entry.id   AF-A0A968LG38-F1
#
_cell.length_a   1.000
_cell.length_b   1.000
_cell.length_c   1.000
_cell.angle_alpha   90.00
_cell.angle_beta   90.00
_cell.angle_gamma   90.00
#
_symmetry.space_group_name_H-M   'P 1'
#
loop_
_entity.id
_entity.type
_entity.pdbx_description
1 polymer ?
#
loop_
_entity_poly.entity_id
_entity_poly.type
_entity_poly.pdbx_seq_one_letter_code
_entity_poly.pdbx_strand_id
1 'polypeptide(L)'
;RSSPSAAARPWARASTSATPELARARLDALELNIEWMGLPTSLVTHYANYPASVDPSALQVELALIEDASAQIIAADSRSSSKRVRSTDPLRTLVYDPLPALVGYERRLDIEASADLRSATRHLRLELRGSDFGHAIYPSTAASLASLLAIKLATNTLLEEQGSTVESEAPKYRVNPPYTPTIKQLSVDYGTSLHLEVAAPGAVDELLHIHPFGTTPLGPDAQSLFPRHANAGELYIGLRDVAAPQNLSLLIQLAEGTSDPELDPAIVEWSYLDANRWVDCDVVFDSTRGLLNSGIVELQLPPVEPSTRLPANLHWLRVAVARNVESVCDTVAIRTQAVTVQLVDRGNAAAHFEQPLPVGSITRLVKPDARIAAIEQPFTSFGGKPPERPEHLYTRVSERLRHKQRALTAWDYERLVLDRFSQIYKIKCFSGDEPGRVEVIVIPDIRNALPGDPFAPKASTNLLADIQEYLPCARRRWPGSGSATPAMSRCSCA
;
A
#
# COMPACT_ATOMS: atom_id res chain seq x y z
N ARG A 1 51.13 48.44 30.97
CA ARG A 1 51.91 47.99 29.79
C ARG A 1 51.50 46.56 29.47
N SER A 2 50.63 46.38 28.48
CA SER A 2 50.48 45.11 27.74
C SER A 2 49.64 45.42 26.51
N SER A 3 50.24 45.19 25.35
CA SER A 3 49.87 45.61 24.00
C SER A 3 48.56 45.01 23.48
N PRO A 4 47.90 45.68 22.52
CA PRO A 4 46.74 45.15 21.80
C PRO A 4 47.21 44.30 20.60
N SER A 5 46.64 43.11 20.44
CA SER A 5 46.69 42.36 19.18
C SER A 5 45.27 41.87 18.87
N ALA A 6 44.45 42.78 18.36
CA ALA A 6 43.20 42.47 17.71
C ALA A 6 43.54 42.11 16.25
N ALA A 7 43.89 40.84 16.00
CA ALA A 7 43.96 40.30 14.65
C ALA A 7 42.53 40.15 14.13
N ALA A 8 42.19 40.93 13.10
CA ALA A 8 40.92 40.90 12.40
C ALA A 8 40.64 39.48 11.87
N ARG A 9 39.55 38.86 12.33
CA ARG A 9 39.08 37.56 11.84
C ARG A 9 38.17 37.77 10.63
N PRO A 10 38.35 37.04 9.51
CA PRO A 10 37.50 37.20 8.33
C PRO A 10 36.07 36.73 8.62
N TRP A 11 35.13 37.49 8.08
CA TRP A 11 33.71 37.51 8.40
C TRP A 11 32.92 36.70 7.37
N ALA A 12 32.91 35.38 7.46
CA ALA A 12 31.93 34.58 6.75
C ALA A 12 31.78 33.22 7.44
N ARG A 13 30.71 33.09 8.24
CA ARG A 13 30.33 31.85 8.91
C ARG A 13 28.96 31.46 8.39
N ALA A 14 28.87 30.34 7.69
CA ALA A 14 27.60 29.75 7.30
C ALA A 14 27.38 28.50 8.16
N SER A 15 26.23 28.47 8.84
CA SER A 15 25.78 27.33 9.63
C SER A 15 24.44 26.91 9.07
N THR A 16 24.27 25.62 8.79
CA THR A 16 23.02 25.06 8.27
C THR A 16 22.45 24.04 9.24
N SER A 17 21.19 24.24 9.62
CA SER A 17 20.34 23.23 10.28
C SER A 17 18.96 23.30 9.65
N ALA A 18 18.86 22.97 8.37
CA ALA A 18 17.55 22.99 7.73
C ALA A 18 16.75 21.71 8.03
N THR A 19 17.40 20.59 8.38
CA THR A 19 16.72 19.31 8.56
C THR A 19 17.09 18.64 9.89
N PRO A 20 16.11 18.12 10.66
CA PRO A 20 16.35 17.32 11.87
C PRO A 20 17.30 16.15 11.62
N GLU A 21 17.29 15.64 10.39
CA GLU A 21 18.08 14.49 9.98
C GLU A 21 19.58 14.81 9.93
N LEU A 22 20.00 15.96 9.40
CA LEU A 22 21.44 16.34 9.40
C LEU A 22 22.00 16.53 10.81
N ALA A 23 21.14 16.88 11.78
CA ALA A 23 21.53 17.00 13.18
C ALA A 23 21.58 15.64 13.89
N ARG A 24 20.63 14.75 13.59
CA ARG A 24 20.47 13.46 14.29
C ARG A 24 21.26 12.33 13.67
N ALA A 25 21.36 12.27 12.34
CA ALA A 25 21.95 11.16 11.62
C ALA A 25 23.48 11.16 11.73
N ARG A 26 24.05 9.95 11.64
CA ARG A 26 25.46 9.75 11.33
C ARG A 26 25.58 9.68 9.81
N LEU A 27 26.24 10.68 9.21
CA LEU A 27 26.45 10.76 7.77
C LEU A 27 27.69 9.93 7.38
N ASP A 28 27.56 9.15 6.31
CA ASP A 28 28.67 8.41 5.70
C ASP A 28 29.24 9.15 4.48
N ALA A 29 28.39 9.88 3.77
CA ALA A 29 28.77 10.74 2.66
C ALA A 29 28.06 12.10 2.78
N LEU A 30 28.74 13.16 2.39
CA LEU A 30 28.20 14.52 2.39
C LEU A 30 28.74 15.29 1.18
N GLU A 31 27.83 15.87 0.42
CA GLU A 31 28.13 16.74 -0.71
C GLU A 31 27.43 18.08 -0.50
N LEU A 32 28.22 19.15 -0.59
CA LEU A 32 27.74 20.52 -0.45
C LEU A 32 27.85 21.23 -1.80
N ASN A 33 26.70 21.55 -2.36
CA ASN A 33 26.55 22.21 -3.64
C ASN A 33 26.31 23.71 -3.41
N ILE A 34 27.34 24.53 -3.63
CA ILE A 34 27.32 25.97 -3.36
C ILE A 34 27.25 26.75 -4.68
N GLU A 35 26.15 27.42 -4.93
CA GLU A 35 26.04 28.43 -5.99
C GLU A 35 26.46 29.80 -5.43
N TRP A 36 27.52 30.38 -5.96
CA TRP A 36 28.01 31.70 -5.57
C TRP A 36 27.28 32.81 -6.32
N MET A 37 26.89 33.85 -5.59
CA MET A 37 26.28 35.04 -6.17
C MET A 37 27.36 35.98 -6.72
N GLY A 38 27.19 36.44 -7.96
CA GLY A 38 28.04 37.49 -8.55
C GLY A 38 29.51 37.12 -8.74
N LEU A 39 29.82 35.83 -8.93
CA LEU A 39 31.19 35.37 -9.16
C LEU A 39 31.77 36.02 -10.43
N PRO A 40 32.95 36.69 -10.36
CA PRO A 40 33.61 37.22 -11.54
C PRO A 40 33.94 36.12 -12.55
N THR A 41 33.90 36.42 -13.84
CA THR A 41 34.19 35.46 -14.94
C THR A 41 35.57 34.82 -14.82
N SER A 42 36.54 35.52 -14.24
CA SER A 42 37.80 34.95 -13.76
C SER A 42 38.30 35.71 -12.55
N LEU A 43 38.56 34.99 -11.45
CA LEU A 43 39.17 35.57 -10.26
C LEU A 43 40.61 36.03 -10.55
N VAL A 44 41.34 35.35 -11.43
CA VAL A 44 42.72 35.74 -11.78
C VAL A 44 42.75 37.11 -12.46
N THR A 45 41.81 37.39 -13.37
CA THR A 45 41.74 38.70 -14.04
C THR A 45 41.15 39.77 -13.13
N HIS A 46 40.17 39.43 -12.29
CA HIS A 46 39.56 40.36 -11.34
C HIS A 46 40.57 40.95 -10.36
N TYR A 47 41.55 40.13 -9.94
CA TYR A 47 42.59 40.48 -8.96
C TYR A 47 43.97 40.78 -9.59
N ALA A 48 44.07 40.95 -10.91
CA ALA A 48 45.36 41.11 -11.60
C ALA A 48 46.24 42.26 -11.07
N ASN A 49 45.62 43.32 -10.55
CA ASN A 49 46.30 44.52 -10.02
C ASN A 49 46.48 44.49 -8.49
N TYR A 50 46.17 43.37 -7.83
CA TYR A 50 46.46 43.17 -6.42
C TYR A 50 47.89 42.64 -6.21
N PRO A 51 48.50 42.86 -5.04
CA PRO A 51 49.78 42.26 -4.71
C PRO A 51 49.72 40.73 -4.73
N ALA A 52 50.86 40.08 -5.03
CA ALA A 52 50.98 38.62 -5.06
C ALA A 52 50.62 37.90 -3.74
N SER A 53 50.47 38.64 -2.64
CA SER A 53 49.99 38.13 -1.36
C SER A 53 48.49 37.81 -1.33
N VAL A 54 47.72 38.29 -2.32
CA VAL A 54 46.30 37.93 -2.49
C VAL A 54 46.20 36.90 -3.59
N ASP A 55 46.04 35.64 -3.21
CA ASP A 55 45.72 34.56 -4.14
C ASP A 55 44.22 34.22 -4.01
N PRO A 56 43.36 34.75 -4.90
CA PRO A 56 41.92 34.46 -4.87
C PRO A 56 41.60 33.03 -5.35
N SER A 57 42.57 32.31 -5.92
CA SER A 57 42.41 30.89 -6.27
C SER A 57 42.56 29.97 -5.05
N ALA A 58 43.09 30.48 -3.94
CA ALA A 58 43.31 29.77 -2.68
C ALA A 58 42.14 29.90 -1.68
N LEU A 59 40.89 29.92 -2.15
CA LEU A 59 39.71 29.87 -1.28
C LEU A 59 39.71 28.53 -0.52
N GLN A 60 40.03 28.58 0.77
CA GLN A 60 40.01 27.41 1.66
C GLN A 60 38.69 27.40 2.41
N VAL A 61 38.01 26.26 2.40
CA VAL A 61 36.81 26.04 3.20
C VAL A 61 37.14 25.01 4.27
N GLU A 62 36.85 25.35 5.51
CA GLU A 62 36.89 24.41 6.63
C GLU A 62 35.46 24.01 6.98
N LEU A 63 35.20 22.70 6.92
CA LEU A 63 33.97 22.10 7.38
C LEU A 63 34.22 21.45 8.74
N ALA A 64 33.44 21.85 9.74
CA ALA A 64 33.50 21.30 11.09
C ALA A 64 32.12 20.83 11.56
N LEU A 65 32.08 19.71 12.27
CA LEU A 65 30.95 19.31 13.10
C LEU A 65 31.09 19.98 14.47
N ILE A 66 30.06 20.69 14.88
CA ILE A 66 29.97 21.24 16.24
C ILE A 66 29.02 20.36 17.03
N GLU A 67 29.46 19.86 18.18
CA GLU A 67 28.66 19.07 19.13
C GLU A 67 29.00 19.48 20.56
N ASP A 68 28.01 19.93 21.33
CA ASP A 68 28.15 20.35 22.75
C ASP A 68 29.34 21.31 23.00
N ALA A 69 29.48 22.31 22.12
CA ALA A 69 30.57 23.30 22.08
C ALA A 69 31.97 22.75 21.75
N SER A 70 32.12 21.45 21.52
CA SER A 70 33.30 20.87 20.90
C SER A 70 33.23 21.01 19.37
N ALA A 71 34.35 21.29 18.73
CA ALA A 71 34.44 21.40 17.28
C ALA A 71 35.37 20.30 16.75
N GLN A 72 34.83 19.40 15.95
CA GLN A 72 35.61 18.40 15.23
C GLN A 72 35.70 18.80 13.76
N ILE A 73 36.92 18.97 13.25
CA ILE A 73 37.14 19.34 11.86
C ILE A 73 36.90 18.09 11.01
N ILE A 74 35.90 18.15 10.12
CA ILE A 74 35.61 17.10 9.14
C ILE A 74 36.64 17.20 8.03
N ALA A 75 36.83 18.40 7.48
CA ALA A 75 37.84 18.63 6.47
C ALA A 75 38.32 20.09 6.54
N ALA A 76 39.63 20.27 6.54
CA ALA A 76 40.27 21.54 6.25
C ALA A 76 40.84 21.43 4.84
N ASP A 77 40.05 21.83 3.85
CA ASP A 77 40.46 21.60 2.48
C ASP A 77 41.48 22.64 2.04
N SER A 78 42.75 22.24 1.92
CA SER A 78 43.80 23.01 1.26
C SER A 78 43.97 22.65 -0.22
N ARG A 79 43.13 21.78 -0.80
CA ARG A 79 42.97 21.53 -2.25
C ARG A 79 42.01 20.37 -2.40
N SER A 80 40.74 20.67 -2.67
CA SER A 80 39.76 19.63 -2.96
C SER A 80 40.32 18.79 -4.09
N SER A 81 40.29 17.47 -3.94
CA SER A 81 40.42 16.57 -5.07
C SER A 81 39.16 16.66 -5.94
N SER A 82 38.78 17.87 -6.35
CA SER A 82 37.99 18.08 -7.54
C SER A 82 38.80 17.51 -8.69
N LYS A 83 38.35 16.41 -9.26
CA LYS A 83 38.56 16.16 -10.70
C LYS A 83 38.21 17.47 -11.40
N ARG A 84 39.24 18.18 -11.85
CA ARG A 84 39.23 19.39 -12.69
C ARG A 84 37.88 20.15 -12.67
N VAL A 85 37.82 21.21 -11.87
CA VAL A 85 36.94 22.34 -12.18
C VAL A 85 37.26 22.77 -13.61
N ARG A 86 36.40 22.38 -14.55
CA ARG A 86 36.39 22.96 -15.89
C ARG A 86 35.49 24.19 -15.82
N SER A 87 36.11 25.35 -15.95
CA SER A 87 35.52 26.56 -16.55
C SER A 87 34.29 27.17 -15.88
N THR A 88 34.43 28.42 -15.43
CA THR A 88 33.35 29.45 -15.37
C THR A 88 32.05 29.15 -14.62
N ASP A 89 31.89 27.99 -13.99
CA ASP A 89 30.65 27.62 -13.32
C ASP A 89 30.53 28.36 -11.97
N PRO A 90 29.42 29.09 -11.70
CA PRO A 90 29.15 29.69 -10.40
C PRO A 90 28.98 28.65 -9.27
N LEU A 91 28.90 27.36 -9.62
CA LEU A 91 28.74 26.24 -8.71
C LEU A 91 30.11 25.70 -8.26
N ARG A 92 30.35 25.72 -6.94
CA ARG A 92 31.40 24.92 -6.30
C ARG A 92 30.76 23.78 -5.52
N THR A 93 31.09 22.56 -5.90
CA THR A 93 30.70 21.34 -5.18
C THR A 93 31.84 20.88 -4.28
N LEU A 94 31.56 20.69 -2.99
CA LEU A 94 32.47 20.06 -2.03
C LEU A 94 31.96 18.64 -1.76
N VAL A 95 32.71 17.62 -2.19
CA VAL A 95 32.34 16.21 -2.00
C VAL A 95 33.19 15.58 -0.91
N TYR A 96 32.54 14.95 0.06
CA TYR A 96 33.15 14.19 1.15
C TYR A 96 32.56 12.78 1.16
N ASP A 97 33.21 11.86 0.43
CA ASP A 97 32.80 10.45 0.32
C ASP A 97 34.04 9.51 0.29
N PRO A 98 34.25 8.68 1.33
CA PRO A 98 33.51 8.65 2.59
C PRO A 98 33.88 9.85 3.49
N LEU A 99 32.99 10.22 4.40
CA LEU A 99 33.33 11.14 5.49
C LEU A 99 34.48 10.55 6.33
N PRO A 100 35.45 11.38 6.75
CA PRO A 100 36.52 10.92 7.64
C PRO A 100 35.94 10.45 8.97
N ALA A 101 36.60 9.45 9.58
CA ALA A 101 36.20 8.90 10.86
C ALA A 101 36.32 9.97 11.97
N LEU A 102 35.18 10.54 12.37
CA LEU A 102 35.05 11.48 13.47
C LEU A 102 34.91 10.72 14.80
N VAL A 103 35.54 11.23 15.86
CA VAL A 103 35.57 10.55 17.16
C VAL A 103 34.21 10.72 17.84
N GLY A 104 33.57 9.60 18.21
CA GLY A 104 32.27 9.62 18.88
C GLY A 104 31.12 10.11 17.99
N TYR A 105 31.32 10.14 16.67
CA TYR A 105 30.29 10.57 15.73
C TYR A 105 29.28 9.46 15.48
N GLU A 106 28.23 9.48 16.28
CA GLU A 106 27.13 8.51 16.22
C GLU A 106 25.80 9.21 15.92
N ARG A 107 24.78 8.40 15.64
CA ARG A 107 23.41 8.90 15.48
C ARG A 107 22.86 9.28 16.85
N ARG A 108 22.23 10.45 16.95
CA ARG A 108 21.72 11.06 18.19
C ARG A 108 20.24 11.34 18.07
N LEU A 109 19.40 10.45 18.61
CA LEU A 109 17.93 10.57 18.57
C LEU A 109 17.38 11.45 19.69
N ASP A 110 18.17 11.67 20.74
CA ASP A 110 17.91 12.53 21.89
C ASP A 110 17.92 14.02 21.55
N ILE A 111 18.52 14.40 20.42
CA ILE A 111 18.61 15.80 20.00
C ILE A 111 17.27 16.26 19.43
N GLU A 112 16.65 17.24 20.08
CA GLU A 112 15.50 17.96 19.52
C GLU A 112 15.94 18.91 18.41
N ALA A 113 15.17 18.95 17.33
CA ALA A 113 15.44 19.87 16.23
C ALA A 113 15.12 21.31 16.67
N SER A 114 16.15 22.13 16.82
CA SER A 114 16.00 23.56 17.07
C SER A 114 15.95 24.32 15.76
N ALA A 115 14.99 25.25 15.64
CA ALA A 115 14.95 26.20 14.53
C ALA A 115 16.07 27.25 14.61
N ASP A 116 16.57 27.53 15.83
CA ASP A 116 17.73 28.40 16.03
C ASP A 116 19.02 27.57 16.15
N LEU A 117 19.96 27.88 15.27
CA LEU A 117 21.30 27.29 15.21
C LEU A 117 22.15 27.60 16.44
N ARG A 118 21.88 28.71 17.12
CA ARG A 118 22.64 29.12 18.31
C ARG A 118 22.30 28.27 19.53
N SER A 119 21.10 27.71 19.56
CA SER A 119 20.67 26.74 20.58
C SER A 119 20.81 25.29 20.12
N ALA A 120 21.21 25.05 18.87
CA ALA A 120 21.43 23.71 18.35
C ALA A 120 22.68 23.08 18.98
N THR A 121 22.50 21.97 19.69
CA THR A 121 23.58 21.17 20.31
C THR A 121 24.51 20.56 19.27
N ARG A 122 23.98 20.23 18.08
CA ARG A 122 24.74 19.65 16.96
C ARG A 122 24.42 20.34 15.64
N HIS A 123 25.45 20.84 14.94
CA HIS A 123 25.31 21.46 13.61
C HIS A 123 26.61 21.41 12.80
N LEU A 124 26.48 21.55 11.48
CA LEU A 124 27.62 21.70 10.57
C LEU A 124 27.99 23.18 10.44
N ARG A 125 29.29 23.48 10.52
CA ARG A 125 29.86 24.81 10.38
C ARG A 125 30.80 24.86 9.19
N LEU A 126 30.49 25.74 8.24
CA LEU A 126 31.34 26.11 7.13
C LEU A 126 32.03 27.42 7.45
N GLU A 127 33.36 27.41 7.50
CA GLU A 127 34.20 28.58 7.76
C GLU A 127 35.15 28.80 6.58
N LEU A 128 35.11 30.01 6.00
CA LEU A 128 36.08 30.39 4.98
C LEU A 128 37.41 30.73 5.66
N ARG A 129 38.45 29.94 5.35
CA ARG A 129 39.84 30.13 5.79
C ARG A 129 40.64 30.76 4.65
N GLY A 130 41.67 31.54 5.00
CA GLY A 130 42.59 32.15 4.02
C GLY A 130 42.58 33.68 4.01
N SER A 131 43.17 34.26 2.96
CA SER A 131 43.26 35.71 2.78
C SER A 131 41.87 36.34 2.70
N ASP A 132 41.72 37.56 3.21
CA ASP A 132 40.47 38.31 3.28
C ASP A 132 39.96 38.83 1.92
N PHE A 133 40.25 38.10 0.84
CA PHE A 133 39.97 38.50 -0.54
C PHE A 133 40.52 39.90 -0.88
N GLY A 134 41.57 40.34 -0.18
CA GLY A 134 42.18 41.65 -0.38
C GLY A 134 41.40 42.82 0.22
N HIS A 135 40.39 42.57 1.06
CA HIS A 135 39.57 43.61 1.69
C HIS A 135 40.41 44.59 2.53
N ALA A 136 41.41 44.12 3.29
CA ALA A 136 42.26 44.98 4.11
C ALA A 136 43.23 45.82 3.30
N ILE A 137 43.73 45.31 2.17
CA ILE A 137 44.75 46.00 1.37
C ILE A 137 44.17 46.84 0.23
N TYR A 138 42.92 46.58 -0.18
CA TYR A 138 42.25 47.28 -1.29
C TYR A 138 42.36 48.82 -1.21
N PRO A 139 42.08 49.50 -0.08
CA PRO A 139 42.16 50.96 -0.01
C PRO A 139 43.57 51.49 -0.31
N SER A 140 44.61 50.83 0.21
CA SER A 140 46.00 51.22 -0.02
C SER A 140 46.47 50.95 -1.45
N THR A 141 46.11 49.80 -2.02
CA THR A 141 46.48 49.42 -3.39
C THR A 141 45.77 50.31 -4.42
N ALA A 142 44.48 50.58 -4.21
CA ALA A 142 43.69 51.48 -5.07
C ALA A 142 44.25 52.91 -5.03
N ALA A 143 44.58 53.45 -3.84
CA ALA A 143 45.17 54.78 -3.72
C ALA A 143 46.55 54.88 -4.39
N SER A 144 47.41 53.86 -4.21
CA SER A 144 48.73 53.82 -4.81
C SER A 144 48.65 53.75 -6.34
N LEU A 145 47.82 52.87 -6.91
CA LEU A 145 47.70 52.77 -8.37
C LEU A 145 46.98 54.00 -8.98
N ALA A 146 46.04 54.61 -8.27
CA ALA A 146 45.44 55.88 -8.68
C ALA A 146 46.46 57.03 -8.72
N SER A 147 47.37 57.10 -7.73
CA SER A 147 48.46 58.09 -7.76
C SER A 147 49.44 57.85 -8.91
N LEU A 148 49.76 56.60 -9.22
CA LEU A 148 50.62 56.25 -10.37
C LEU A 148 49.96 56.60 -11.70
N LEU A 149 48.65 56.40 -11.83
CA LEU A 149 47.88 56.83 -12.98
C LEU A 149 47.85 58.36 -13.10
N ALA A 150 47.66 59.10 -12.00
CA ALA A 150 47.69 60.56 -12.00
C ALA A 150 49.06 61.11 -12.44
N ILE A 151 50.16 60.52 -11.95
CA ILE A 151 51.52 60.85 -12.38
C ILE A 151 51.69 60.58 -13.87
N LYS A 152 51.24 59.41 -14.35
CA LYS A 152 51.35 59.04 -15.77
C LYS A 152 50.53 59.92 -16.69
N LEU A 153 49.31 60.29 -16.29
CA LEU A 153 48.48 61.24 -17.03
C LEU A 153 49.16 62.61 -17.09
N ALA A 154 49.72 63.10 -15.98
CA ALA A 154 50.46 64.36 -15.96
C ALA A 154 51.73 64.33 -16.84
N THR A 155 52.46 63.20 -16.90
CA THR A 155 53.59 63.05 -17.82
C THR A 155 53.15 62.93 -19.27
N ASN A 156 52.03 62.25 -19.55
CA ASN A 156 51.50 62.12 -20.91
C ASN A 156 50.98 63.46 -21.44
N THR A 157 50.35 64.30 -20.61
CA THR A 157 49.95 65.66 -21.02
C THR A 157 51.15 66.53 -21.38
N LEU A 158 52.31 66.33 -20.74
CA LEU A 158 53.57 67.01 -21.11
C LEU A 158 54.19 66.46 -22.41
N LEU A 159 53.91 65.20 -22.76
CA LEU A 159 54.41 64.54 -23.98
C LEU A 159 53.48 64.76 -25.19
N GLU A 160 52.18 64.99 -24.98
CA GLU A 160 51.20 65.36 -26.00
C GLU A 160 51.49 66.76 -26.57
N GLU A 161 52.01 67.69 -25.76
CA GLU A 161 52.56 68.98 -26.24
C GLU A 161 53.72 68.81 -27.24
N GLN A 162 54.34 67.61 -27.29
CA GLN A 162 55.42 67.26 -28.22
C GLN A 162 54.95 66.35 -29.39
N GLY A 163 53.64 66.24 -29.62
CA GLY A 163 53.08 65.68 -30.87
C GLY A 163 53.02 64.17 -30.97
N SER A 164 52.97 63.44 -29.85
CA SER A 164 52.78 61.98 -29.84
C SER A 164 51.46 61.59 -29.16
N THR A 165 50.60 60.86 -29.89
CA THR A 165 49.34 60.31 -29.38
C THR A 165 49.61 59.07 -28.52
N VAL A 166 49.24 59.13 -27.24
CA VAL A 166 49.41 58.01 -26.30
C VAL A 166 48.07 57.31 -26.06
N GLU A 167 48.01 56.00 -26.31
CA GLU A 167 46.84 55.18 -26.02
C GLU A 167 46.53 55.15 -24.51
N SER A 168 45.24 55.13 -24.16
CA SER A 168 44.78 55.15 -22.77
C SER A 168 45.10 53.84 -22.05
N GLU A 169 46.20 53.82 -21.28
CA GLU A 169 46.57 52.70 -20.39
C GLU A 169 45.76 52.65 -19.08
N ALA A 170 44.72 53.47 -18.93
CA ALA A 170 43.86 53.54 -17.74
C ALA A 170 43.43 52.17 -17.16
N PRO A 171 43.05 51.14 -17.96
CA PRO A 171 42.69 49.83 -17.40
C PRO A 171 43.82 49.10 -16.67
N LYS A 172 45.10 49.41 -16.93
CA LYS A 172 46.25 48.79 -16.26
C LYS A 172 46.40 49.22 -14.79
N TYR A 173 45.84 50.37 -14.40
CA TYR A 173 45.94 50.91 -13.03
C TYR A 173 44.62 50.79 -12.26
N ARG A 174 43.58 50.24 -12.89
CA ARG A 174 42.27 50.08 -12.25
C ARG A 174 42.29 48.89 -11.29
N VAL A 175 42.05 49.14 -10.01
CA VAL A 175 41.85 48.08 -9.02
C VAL A 175 40.35 47.82 -8.87
N ASN A 176 39.90 46.62 -9.21
CA ASN A 176 38.51 46.23 -8.99
C ASN A 176 38.24 46.06 -7.51
N PRO A 177 37.03 46.38 -7.02
CA PRO A 177 36.68 46.13 -5.62
C PRO A 177 36.81 44.63 -5.30
N PRO A 178 37.24 44.28 -4.07
CA PRO A 178 37.38 42.89 -3.65
C PRO A 178 36.02 42.18 -3.69
N TYR A 179 36.03 40.95 -4.18
CA TYR A 179 34.84 40.10 -4.25
C TYR A 179 34.54 39.53 -2.86
N THR A 180 33.35 39.84 -2.34
CA THR A 180 32.81 39.20 -1.15
C THR A 180 32.05 37.94 -1.55
N PRO A 181 32.49 36.75 -1.11
CA PRO A 181 31.81 35.50 -1.42
C PRO A 181 30.45 35.45 -0.71
N THR A 182 29.37 35.60 -1.48
CA THR A 182 27.99 35.46 -1.00
C THR A 182 27.34 34.24 -1.65
N ILE A 183 26.72 33.40 -0.82
CA ILE A 183 26.05 32.18 -1.30
C ILE A 183 24.68 32.57 -1.84
N LYS A 184 24.40 32.24 -3.10
CA LYS A 184 23.08 32.36 -3.72
C LYS A 184 22.19 31.19 -3.33
N GLN A 185 22.73 29.98 -3.42
CA GLN A 185 22.03 28.75 -3.07
C GLN A 185 23.01 27.75 -2.46
N LEU A 186 22.54 27.02 -1.45
CA LEU A 186 23.25 25.90 -0.85
C LEU A 186 22.32 24.69 -0.84
N SER A 187 22.71 23.66 -1.58
CA SER A 187 22.06 22.35 -1.57
C SER A 187 22.99 21.35 -0.87
N VAL A 188 22.40 20.39 -0.15
CA VAL A 188 23.14 19.38 0.60
C VAL A 188 22.62 18.01 0.21
N ASP A 189 23.50 17.18 -0.34
CA ASP A 189 23.24 15.78 -0.62
C ASP A 189 24.00 14.95 0.42
N TYR A 190 23.38 13.91 0.96
CA TYR A 190 23.99 13.12 2.02
C TYR A 190 23.64 11.64 1.89
N GLY A 191 24.53 10.79 2.36
CA GLY A 191 24.33 9.34 2.47
C GLY A 191 24.44 8.90 3.93
N THR A 192 23.53 8.04 4.37
CA THR A 192 23.54 7.44 5.70
C THR A 192 23.31 5.94 5.58
N SER A 193 24.04 5.15 6.34
CA SER A 193 23.84 3.73 6.51
C SER A 193 23.39 3.44 7.94
N LEU A 194 22.46 2.51 8.06
CA LEU A 194 21.96 2.03 9.33
C LEU A 194 21.91 0.51 9.27
N HIS A 195 22.56 -0.12 10.24
CA HIS A 195 22.44 -1.56 10.42
C HIS A 195 21.29 -1.84 11.40
N LEU A 196 20.25 -2.49 10.91
CA LEU A 196 19.07 -2.84 11.69
C LEU A 196 19.03 -4.34 11.93
N GLU A 197 18.97 -4.74 13.20
CA GLU A 197 18.60 -6.11 13.55
C GLU A 197 17.08 -6.20 13.59
N VAL A 198 16.51 -7.03 12.72
CA VAL A 198 15.06 -7.20 12.63
C VAL A 198 14.53 -7.77 13.94
N ALA A 199 13.52 -7.10 14.50
CA ALA A 199 12.79 -7.52 15.69
C ALA A 199 13.62 -7.65 16.98
N ALA A 200 14.70 -6.87 17.13
CA ALA A 200 15.43 -6.79 18.39
C ALA A 200 14.57 -6.09 19.48
N PRO A 201 14.39 -6.71 20.68
CA PRO A 201 13.58 -6.11 21.74
C PRO A 201 14.23 -4.82 22.25
N GLY A 202 13.47 -3.72 22.24
CA GLY A 202 13.95 -2.41 22.67
C GLY A 202 14.74 -1.63 21.61
N ALA A 203 14.73 -2.07 20.35
CA ALA A 203 15.27 -1.29 19.24
C ALA A 203 14.52 0.04 19.10
N VAL A 204 15.26 1.13 18.87
CA VAL A 204 14.67 2.47 18.65
C VAL A 204 14.12 2.62 17.24
N ASP A 205 14.65 1.84 16.30
CA ASP A 205 14.21 1.77 14.93
C ASP A 205 13.45 0.47 14.69
N GLU A 206 12.32 0.57 13.99
CA GLU A 206 11.46 -0.56 13.69
C GLU A 206 11.20 -0.63 12.18
N LEU A 207 11.24 -1.85 11.63
CA LEU A 207 10.85 -2.06 10.25
C LEU A 207 9.34 -2.33 10.19
N LEU A 208 8.63 -1.61 9.33
CA LEU A 208 7.19 -1.75 9.16
C LEU A 208 6.88 -2.29 7.75
N HIS A 209 6.01 -3.30 7.69
CA HIS A 209 5.34 -3.66 6.45
C HIS A 209 4.17 -2.71 6.19
N ILE A 210 4.18 -2.09 5.02
CA ILE A 210 3.07 -1.27 4.53
C ILE A 210 2.07 -2.20 3.84
N HIS A 211 0.84 -2.23 4.36
CA HIS A 211 -0.29 -2.94 3.78
C HIS A 211 -1.28 -1.93 3.17
N PRO A 212 -2.24 -2.38 2.34
CA PRO A 212 -3.20 -1.48 1.70
C PRO A 212 -3.97 -0.54 2.65
N PHE A 213 -4.20 -0.96 3.89
CA PHE A 213 -5.05 -0.26 4.85
C PHE A 213 -4.35 0.13 6.16
N GLY A 214 -3.05 -0.14 6.31
CA GLY A 214 -2.33 0.10 7.56
C GLY A 214 -0.91 -0.45 7.54
N THR A 215 -0.29 -0.48 8.73
CA THR A 215 1.10 -0.93 8.89
C THR A 215 1.19 -1.98 9.97
N THR A 216 2.12 -2.92 9.76
CA THR A 216 2.41 -3.98 10.72
C THR A 216 3.91 -3.98 11.01
N PRO A 217 4.33 -4.01 12.27
CA PRO A 217 5.74 -4.17 12.59
C PRO A 217 6.27 -5.53 12.12
N LEU A 218 7.50 -5.54 11.62
CA LEU A 218 8.15 -6.76 11.18
C LEU A 218 8.56 -7.59 12.39
N GLY A 219 7.81 -8.66 12.65
CA GLY A 219 8.13 -9.60 13.71
C GLY A 219 9.38 -10.45 13.40
N PRO A 220 9.92 -11.16 14.41
CA PRO A 220 11.11 -12.01 14.24
C PRO A 220 10.85 -13.20 13.30
N ASP A 221 9.59 -13.61 13.15
CA ASP A 221 9.16 -14.71 12.29
C ASP A 221 9.08 -14.34 10.80
N ALA A 222 9.37 -13.09 10.44
CA ALA A 222 9.20 -12.61 9.08
C ALA A 222 10.21 -13.23 8.11
N GLN A 223 9.71 -13.95 7.12
CA GLN A 223 10.53 -14.64 6.11
C GLN A 223 10.92 -13.75 4.91
N SER A 224 10.42 -12.52 4.83
CA SER A 224 10.56 -11.63 3.67
C SER A 224 10.47 -10.16 4.10
N LEU A 225 11.21 -9.29 3.40
CA LEU A 225 11.14 -7.82 3.54
C LEU A 225 9.86 -7.20 2.96
N PHE A 226 9.19 -7.94 2.07
CA PHE A 226 7.92 -7.53 1.48
C PHE A 226 6.78 -8.40 2.02
N PRO A 227 5.60 -7.81 2.27
CA PRO A 227 4.42 -8.58 2.67
C PRO A 227 4.03 -9.57 1.58
N ARG A 228 3.84 -10.84 1.96
CA ARG A 228 3.41 -11.88 1.04
C ARG A 228 1.90 -12.04 1.12
N HIS A 229 1.24 -11.96 -0.03
CA HIS A 229 -0.19 -12.23 -0.19
C HIS A 229 -0.33 -13.58 -0.91
N ALA A 230 -0.66 -14.63 -0.15
CA ALA A 230 -0.78 -15.98 -0.69
C ALA A 230 -2.14 -16.24 -1.35
N ASN A 231 -3.13 -15.40 -1.05
CA ASN A 231 -4.51 -15.58 -1.46
C ASN A 231 -4.80 -14.84 -2.76
N ALA A 232 -5.54 -15.47 -3.65
CA ALA A 232 -6.00 -14.86 -4.90
C ALA A 232 -7.12 -13.83 -4.65
N GLY A 233 -7.94 -14.03 -3.61
CA GLY A 233 -9.00 -13.10 -3.21
C GLY A 233 -9.16 -13.03 -1.69
N GLU A 234 -9.36 -11.82 -1.16
CA GLU A 234 -9.63 -11.59 0.26
C GLU A 234 -10.74 -10.54 0.43
N LEU A 235 -11.71 -10.84 1.31
CA LEU A 235 -12.77 -9.93 1.72
C LEU A 235 -12.58 -9.59 3.20
N TYR A 236 -12.55 -8.30 3.52
CA TYR A 236 -12.43 -7.79 4.89
C TYR A 236 -13.76 -7.21 5.38
N ILE A 237 -14.25 -7.71 6.51
CA ILE A 237 -15.52 -7.30 7.12
C ILE A 237 -15.24 -6.66 8.48
N GLY A 238 -15.52 -5.37 8.59
CA GLY A 238 -15.39 -4.61 9.83
C GLY A 238 -16.68 -4.63 10.64
N LEU A 239 -16.62 -5.17 11.86
CA LEU A 239 -17.71 -5.25 12.80
C LEU A 239 -17.52 -4.22 13.92
N ARG A 240 -18.60 -3.53 14.27
CA ARG A 240 -18.64 -2.62 15.40
C ARG A 240 -19.43 -3.23 16.56
N ASP A 241 -19.17 -2.76 17.78
CA ASP A 241 -19.92 -3.11 18.99
C ASP A 241 -19.97 -4.63 19.27
N VAL A 242 -18.88 -5.35 18.96
CA VAL A 242 -18.72 -6.79 19.19
C VAL A 242 -18.16 -7.03 20.59
N ALA A 243 -18.80 -7.89 21.37
CA ALA A 243 -18.30 -8.32 22.68
C ALA A 243 -17.64 -9.71 22.55
N ALA A 244 -16.44 -9.76 21.99
CA ALA A 244 -15.70 -11.03 21.85
C ALA A 244 -15.26 -11.59 23.22
N PRO A 245 -15.34 -12.92 23.46
CA PRO A 245 -15.81 -13.96 22.55
C PRO A 245 -17.34 -14.05 22.44
N GLN A 246 -17.86 -14.22 21.22
CA GLN A 246 -19.30 -14.39 20.98
C GLN A 246 -19.57 -15.17 19.68
N ASN A 247 -20.77 -15.73 19.56
CA ASN A 247 -21.24 -16.28 18.29
C ASN A 247 -21.81 -15.16 17.42
N LEU A 248 -21.39 -15.12 16.15
CA LEU A 248 -21.84 -14.17 15.16
C LEU A 248 -22.56 -14.92 14.04
N SER A 249 -23.82 -14.56 13.80
CA SER A 249 -24.56 -15.00 12.62
C SER A 249 -24.47 -13.95 11.51
N LEU A 250 -24.07 -14.37 10.31
CA LEU A 250 -23.98 -13.54 9.11
C LEU A 250 -24.85 -14.15 8.00
N LEU A 251 -25.79 -13.37 7.47
CA LEU A 251 -26.44 -13.68 6.20
C LEU A 251 -25.56 -13.16 5.07
N ILE A 252 -25.13 -14.06 4.21
CA ILE A 252 -24.41 -13.76 2.98
C ILE A 252 -25.38 -13.95 1.83
N GLN A 253 -25.82 -12.85 1.24
CA GLN A 253 -26.63 -12.84 0.04
C GLN A 253 -25.70 -12.83 -1.18
N LEU A 254 -25.84 -13.85 -2.01
CA LEU A 254 -25.03 -14.04 -3.21
C LEU A 254 -25.90 -13.98 -4.47
N ALA A 255 -25.28 -13.60 -5.59
CA ALA A 255 -25.88 -13.67 -6.90
C ALA A 255 -25.66 -15.09 -7.47
N GLU A 256 -26.56 -16.01 -7.16
CA GLU A 256 -26.46 -17.41 -7.59
C GLU A 256 -26.40 -17.53 -9.12
N GLY A 257 -25.42 -18.29 -9.63
CA GLY A 257 -25.20 -18.49 -11.07
C GLY A 257 -24.11 -17.59 -11.69
N THR A 258 -23.44 -16.76 -10.88
CA THR A 258 -22.23 -16.01 -11.27
C THR A 258 -20.95 -16.83 -11.15
N SER A 259 -20.95 -17.87 -10.31
CA SER A 259 -19.83 -18.82 -10.18
C SER A 259 -19.60 -19.63 -11.46
N ASP A 260 -18.34 -19.88 -11.82
CA ASP A 260 -17.99 -20.82 -12.89
C ASP A 260 -18.08 -22.28 -12.39
N PRO A 261 -19.03 -23.10 -12.89
CA PRO A 261 -19.18 -24.49 -12.48
C PRO A 261 -18.12 -25.43 -13.07
N GLU A 262 -17.27 -24.95 -14.00
CA GLU A 262 -16.21 -25.76 -14.62
C GLU A 262 -14.92 -25.80 -13.78
N LEU A 263 -14.79 -24.87 -12.83
CA LEU A 263 -13.67 -24.81 -11.90
C LEU A 263 -13.92 -25.68 -10.68
N ASP A 264 -12.83 -26.21 -10.11
CA ASP A 264 -12.91 -26.89 -8.80
C ASP A 264 -13.32 -25.87 -7.73
N PRO A 265 -14.27 -26.23 -6.83
CA PRO A 265 -14.73 -25.34 -5.76
C PRO A 265 -13.58 -24.81 -4.90
N ALA A 266 -13.55 -23.49 -4.72
CA ALA A 266 -12.60 -22.83 -3.84
C ALA A 266 -12.81 -23.25 -2.37
N ILE A 267 -11.71 -23.40 -1.65
CA ILE A 267 -11.72 -23.52 -0.20
C ILE A 267 -11.80 -22.11 0.38
N VAL A 268 -12.88 -21.84 1.11
CA VAL A 268 -13.13 -20.56 1.78
C VAL A 268 -12.63 -20.65 3.22
N GLU A 269 -11.65 -19.81 3.56
CA GLU A 269 -11.07 -19.75 4.89
C GLU A 269 -11.56 -18.50 5.63
N TRP A 270 -12.01 -18.69 6.88
CA TRP A 270 -12.44 -17.62 7.76
C TRP A 270 -11.37 -17.36 8.81
N SER A 271 -10.92 -16.11 8.90
CA SER A 271 -9.96 -15.67 9.92
C SER A 271 -10.45 -14.42 10.64
N TYR A 272 -9.95 -14.21 11.83
CA TYR A 272 -10.21 -13.04 12.66
C TYR A 272 -8.89 -12.37 13.05
N LEU A 273 -8.89 -11.04 13.09
CA LEU A 273 -7.67 -10.26 13.32
C LEU A 273 -7.38 -10.14 14.82
N ASP A 274 -6.25 -10.68 15.26
CA ASP A 274 -5.76 -10.63 16.64
C ASP A 274 -4.30 -10.15 16.67
N ALA A 275 -4.01 -9.06 17.37
CA ALA A 275 -2.65 -8.53 17.55
C ALA A 275 -1.81 -8.50 16.24
N ASN A 276 -2.39 -7.95 15.15
CA ASN A 276 -1.82 -7.90 13.79
C ASN A 276 -1.67 -9.26 13.04
N ARG A 277 -2.07 -10.38 13.64
CA ARG A 277 -2.04 -11.73 13.05
C ARG A 277 -3.46 -12.18 12.70
N TRP A 278 -3.58 -12.94 11.62
CA TRP A 278 -4.84 -13.60 11.27
C TRP A 278 -4.88 -14.94 11.99
N VAL A 279 -5.91 -15.13 12.81
CA VAL A 279 -6.18 -16.38 13.53
C VAL A 279 -7.40 -17.04 12.91
N ASP A 280 -7.37 -18.35 12.71
CA ASP A 280 -8.50 -19.07 12.13
C ASP A 280 -9.74 -18.99 13.03
N CYS A 281 -10.90 -18.85 12.40
CA CYS A 281 -12.18 -18.74 13.08
C CYS A 281 -12.95 -20.06 12.93
N ASP A 282 -13.50 -20.53 14.05
CA ASP A 282 -14.33 -21.73 14.03
C ASP A 282 -15.68 -21.43 13.37
N VAL A 283 -15.96 -22.12 12.27
CA VAL A 283 -17.24 -22.09 11.58
C VAL A 283 -18.17 -23.12 12.23
N VAL A 284 -19.13 -22.64 13.01
CA VAL A 284 -20.09 -23.49 13.73
C VAL A 284 -21.13 -24.06 12.78
N PHE A 285 -21.58 -23.24 11.83
CA PHE A 285 -22.58 -23.60 10.84
C PHE A 285 -22.37 -22.80 9.56
N ASP A 286 -22.45 -23.45 8.41
CA ASP A 286 -22.39 -22.79 7.10
C ASP A 286 -23.45 -23.41 6.18
N SER A 287 -24.46 -22.60 5.80
CA SER A 287 -25.46 -22.99 4.82
C SER A 287 -25.19 -22.48 3.40
N THR A 288 -24.07 -21.77 3.19
CA THR A 288 -23.63 -21.19 1.89
C THR A 288 -22.82 -22.15 1.03
N ARG A 289 -22.49 -23.34 1.57
CA ARG A 289 -21.68 -24.38 0.90
C ARG A 289 -20.36 -23.81 0.38
N GLY A 290 -19.67 -22.98 1.17
CA GLY A 290 -18.47 -22.29 0.73
C GLY A 290 -18.74 -21.19 -0.30
N LEU A 291 -19.76 -20.35 -0.04
CA LEU A 291 -20.14 -19.21 -0.90
C LEU A 291 -20.63 -19.59 -2.32
N LEU A 292 -21.27 -20.75 -2.45
CA LEU A 292 -21.91 -21.19 -3.70
C LEU A 292 -23.41 -20.81 -3.75
N ASN A 293 -24.03 -20.57 -2.60
CA ASN A 293 -25.41 -20.13 -2.51
C ASN A 293 -25.64 -19.13 -1.38
N SER A 294 -26.76 -18.41 -1.47
CA SER A 294 -27.15 -17.49 -0.40
C SER A 294 -27.49 -18.27 0.86
N GLY A 295 -27.01 -17.81 2.01
CA GLY A 295 -27.11 -18.58 3.24
C GLY A 295 -26.61 -17.85 4.47
N ILE A 296 -26.71 -18.53 5.61
CA ILE A 296 -26.23 -18.04 6.89
C ILE A 296 -24.95 -18.79 7.27
N VAL A 297 -23.97 -18.03 7.74
CA VAL A 297 -22.74 -18.54 8.35
C VAL A 297 -22.73 -18.11 9.81
N GLU A 298 -22.58 -19.07 10.71
CA GLU A 298 -22.38 -18.84 12.13
C GLU A 298 -20.92 -19.09 12.51
N LEU A 299 -20.30 -18.07 13.08
CA LEU A 299 -18.88 -18.05 13.44
C LEU A 299 -18.76 -17.91 14.96
N GLN A 300 -17.82 -18.63 15.56
CA GLN A 300 -17.43 -18.41 16.95
C GLN A 300 -16.21 -17.50 16.99
N LEU A 301 -16.41 -16.26 17.45
CA LEU A 301 -15.34 -15.27 17.51
C LEU A 301 -14.46 -15.51 18.75
N PRO A 302 -13.13 -15.67 18.61
CA PRO A 302 -12.22 -15.76 19.74
C PRO A 302 -12.02 -14.38 20.40
N PRO A 303 -11.49 -14.30 21.64
CA PRO A 303 -11.04 -13.04 22.22
C PRO A 303 -9.92 -12.43 21.38
N VAL A 304 -9.88 -11.10 21.26
CA VAL A 304 -8.88 -10.41 20.43
C VAL A 304 -8.31 -9.17 21.08
N GLU A 305 -7.04 -8.94 20.78
CA GLU A 305 -6.29 -7.71 21.09
C GLU A 305 -6.37 -6.71 19.92
N PRO A 306 -6.26 -5.39 20.20
CA PRO A 306 -6.23 -4.36 19.18
C PRO A 306 -5.11 -4.53 18.14
N SER A 307 -5.34 -4.04 16.93
CA SER A 307 -4.45 -4.21 15.77
C SER A 307 -4.21 -2.87 15.06
N THR A 308 -3.01 -2.68 14.52
CA THR A 308 -2.61 -1.50 13.71
C THR A 308 -2.69 -1.75 12.21
N ARG A 309 -2.88 -3.01 11.81
CA ARG A 309 -2.90 -3.44 10.41
C ARG A 309 -4.13 -2.93 9.63
N LEU A 310 -5.24 -2.71 10.31
CA LEU A 310 -6.51 -2.21 9.78
C LEU A 310 -7.02 -1.05 10.66
N PRO A 311 -7.99 -0.25 10.18
CA PRO A 311 -8.54 0.85 10.97
C PRO A 311 -9.00 0.42 12.37
N ALA A 312 -8.65 1.24 13.36
CA ALA A 312 -8.99 1.01 14.75
C ALA A 312 -10.50 1.13 15.02
N ASN A 313 -10.95 0.67 16.20
CA ASN A 313 -12.34 0.68 16.67
C ASN A 313 -13.31 -0.27 15.94
N LEU A 314 -12.77 -1.18 15.12
CA LEU A 314 -13.54 -2.24 14.48
C LEU A 314 -12.85 -3.58 14.74
N HIS A 315 -13.68 -4.60 14.81
CA HIS A 315 -13.27 -6.00 14.83
C HIS A 315 -13.29 -6.53 13.41
N TRP A 316 -12.20 -7.15 12.97
CA TRP A 316 -12.02 -7.48 11.56
C TRP A 316 -12.06 -8.98 11.31
N LEU A 317 -13.04 -9.40 10.52
CA LEU A 317 -13.08 -10.72 9.90
C LEU A 317 -12.46 -10.65 8.50
N ARG A 318 -11.79 -11.74 8.11
CA ARG A 318 -11.29 -11.96 6.78
C ARG A 318 -11.86 -13.25 6.23
N VAL A 319 -12.36 -13.17 5.00
CA VAL A 319 -12.70 -14.34 4.19
C VAL A 319 -11.66 -14.42 3.09
N ALA A 320 -10.93 -15.53 3.02
CA ALA A 320 -9.84 -15.71 2.08
C ALA A 320 -10.08 -16.91 1.16
N VAL A 321 -9.69 -16.74 -0.10
CA VAL A 321 -9.69 -17.79 -1.12
C VAL A 321 -8.31 -17.85 -1.75
N ALA A 322 -7.66 -19.01 -1.63
CA ALA A 322 -6.30 -19.20 -2.12
C ALA A 322 -6.21 -19.24 -3.65
N ARG A 323 -7.17 -19.89 -4.31
CA ARG A 323 -7.19 -20.16 -5.77
C ARG A 323 -8.64 -20.25 -6.28
N ASN A 324 -8.84 -20.16 -7.59
CA ASN A 324 -10.14 -20.31 -8.26
C ASN A 324 -11.23 -19.38 -7.71
N VAL A 325 -10.93 -18.09 -7.55
CA VAL A 325 -11.89 -17.09 -7.03
C VAL A 325 -13.17 -17.03 -7.86
N GLU A 326 -13.09 -17.30 -9.16
CA GLU A 326 -14.26 -17.34 -10.05
C GLU A 326 -15.23 -18.52 -9.77
N SER A 327 -14.84 -19.47 -8.91
CA SER A 327 -15.73 -20.57 -8.49
C SER A 327 -16.73 -20.18 -7.39
N VAL A 328 -16.55 -19.05 -6.72
CA VAL A 328 -17.53 -18.53 -5.73
C VAL A 328 -18.52 -17.57 -6.39
N CYS A 329 -19.70 -17.41 -5.79
CA CYS A 329 -20.69 -16.45 -6.31
C CYS A 329 -20.35 -15.02 -5.89
N ASP A 330 -20.76 -14.06 -6.73
CA ASP A 330 -20.65 -12.63 -6.44
C ASP A 330 -21.47 -12.26 -5.21
N THR A 331 -20.87 -11.49 -4.31
CA THR A 331 -21.53 -11.04 -3.08
C THR A 331 -22.41 -9.83 -3.36
N VAL A 332 -23.70 -9.96 -3.07
CA VAL A 332 -24.69 -8.87 -3.21
C VAL A 332 -24.80 -8.07 -1.92
N ALA A 333 -24.85 -8.76 -0.78
CA ALA A 333 -24.98 -8.12 0.52
C ALA A 333 -24.58 -9.04 1.66
N ILE A 334 -24.11 -8.44 2.76
CA ILE A 334 -23.80 -9.13 4.01
C ILE A 334 -24.59 -8.44 5.12
N ARG A 335 -25.33 -9.22 5.92
CA ARG A 335 -26.15 -8.72 7.03
C ARG A 335 -25.80 -9.48 8.30
N THR A 336 -25.73 -8.76 9.42
CA THR A 336 -25.42 -9.36 10.72
C THR A 336 -26.69 -9.77 11.46
N GLN A 337 -26.55 -10.69 12.42
CA GLN A 337 -27.62 -11.15 13.32
C GLN A 337 -28.84 -11.73 12.58
N ALA A 338 -28.58 -12.46 11.49
CA ALA A 338 -29.62 -13.03 10.66
C ALA A 338 -30.10 -14.38 11.18
N VAL A 339 -31.37 -14.71 10.92
CA VAL A 339 -31.95 -16.01 11.22
C VAL A 339 -32.94 -16.41 10.13
N THR A 340 -33.02 -17.70 9.83
CA THR A 340 -34.02 -18.24 8.91
C THR A 340 -35.35 -18.44 9.62
N VAL A 341 -36.43 -17.93 9.02
CA VAL A 341 -37.81 -18.15 9.49
C VAL A 341 -38.60 -18.93 8.45
N GLN A 342 -39.46 -19.85 8.91
CA GLN A 342 -40.34 -20.63 8.05
C GLN A 342 -41.79 -20.19 8.23
N LEU A 343 -42.51 -20.11 7.11
CA LEU A 343 -43.94 -19.82 7.11
C LEU A 343 -44.70 -21.00 7.73
N VAL A 344 -45.50 -20.72 8.76
CA VAL A 344 -46.46 -21.68 9.31
C VAL A 344 -47.80 -21.47 8.61
N ASP A 345 -48.19 -22.42 7.76
CA ASP A 345 -49.48 -22.34 7.05
C ASP A 345 -50.65 -22.52 8.02
N ARG A 346 -51.64 -21.62 7.93
CA ARG A 346 -52.86 -21.60 8.75
C ARG A 346 -54.11 -21.63 7.87
N GLY A 347 -54.02 -22.35 6.73
CA GLY A 347 -55.08 -22.38 5.73
C GLY A 347 -55.08 -21.16 4.83
N ASN A 348 -53.88 -20.68 4.45
CA ASN A 348 -53.74 -19.56 3.54
C ASN A 348 -54.28 -19.92 2.14
N ALA A 349 -54.77 -18.93 1.41
CA ALA A 349 -55.24 -19.13 0.05
C ALA A 349 -54.08 -19.59 -0.87
N ALA A 350 -54.39 -20.45 -1.85
CA ALA A 350 -53.39 -20.99 -2.79
C ALA A 350 -52.57 -19.90 -3.51
N ALA A 351 -53.21 -18.76 -3.82
CA ALA A 351 -52.57 -17.61 -4.45
C ALA A 351 -51.42 -17.00 -3.63
N HIS A 352 -51.42 -17.19 -2.31
CA HIS A 352 -50.34 -16.71 -1.43
C HIS A 352 -48.99 -17.35 -1.77
N PHE A 353 -49.00 -18.59 -2.27
CA PHE A 353 -47.79 -19.34 -2.59
C PHE A 353 -47.33 -19.16 -4.05
N GLU A 354 -48.12 -18.46 -4.89
CA GLU A 354 -47.75 -18.20 -6.29
C GLU A 354 -46.69 -17.11 -6.42
N GLN A 355 -46.71 -16.13 -5.50
CA GLN A 355 -45.72 -15.06 -5.46
C GLN A 355 -44.93 -15.12 -4.16
N PRO A 356 -43.61 -14.90 -4.21
CA PRO A 356 -42.81 -14.80 -3.01
C PRO A 356 -43.25 -13.57 -2.20
N LEU A 357 -43.15 -13.68 -0.87
CA LEU A 357 -43.40 -12.58 0.04
C LEU A 357 -42.44 -11.42 -0.29
N PRO A 358 -42.94 -10.20 -0.56
CA PRO A 358 -42.10 -9.08 -0.94
C PRO A 358 -41.19 -8.63 0.21
N VAL A 359 -40.09 -7.98 -0.15
CA VAL A 359 -39.12 -7.39 0.79
C VAL A 359 -39.83 -6.47 1.79
N GLY A 360 -39.39 -6.51 3.05
CA GLY A 360 -39.92 -5.63 4.11
C GLY A 360 -41.32 -6.01 4.62
N SER A 361 -41.87 -7.16 4.24
CA SER A 361 -43.20 -7.59 4.72
C SER A 361 -43.21 -7.95 6.20
N ILE A 362 -42.14 -8.58 6.70
CA ILE A 362 -42.00 -8.93 8.13
C ILE A 362 -41.33 -7.76 8.86
N THR A 363 -42.11 -7.07 9.69
CA THR A 363 -41.67 -5.88 10.44
C THR A 363 -41.76 -6.00 11.96
N ARG A 364 -42.49 -7.00 12.46
CA ARG A 364 -42.72 -7.18 13.90
C ARG A 364 -42.96 -8.64 14.29
N LEU A 365 -42.68 -8.94 15.55
CA LEU A 365 -43.03 -10.24 16.16
C LEU A 365 -44.52 -10.33 16.49
N VAL A 366 -45.04 -11.55 16.47
CA VAL A 366 -46.39 -11.85 16.98
C VAL A 366 -46.47 -11.60 18.48
N LYS A 367 -45.45 -12.05 19.23
CA LYS A 367 -45.26 -11.75 20.65
C LYS A 367 -44.07 -10.79 20.77
N PRO A 368 -44.28 -9.52 21.15
CA PRO A 368 -43.19 -8.56 21.29
C PRO A 368 -42.16 -9.02 22.35
N ASP A 369 -40.88 -8.82 22.06
CA ASP A 369 -39.77 -9.00 23.01
C ASP A 369 -39.04 -7.66 23.14
N ALA A 370 -38.95 -7.12 24.36
CA ALA A 370 -38.33 -5.82 24.62
C ALA A 370 -36.82 -5.80 24.32
N ARG A 371 -36.17 -6.96 24.18
CA ARG A 371 -34.74 -7.07 23.82
C ARG A 371 -34.49 -6.89 22.33
N ILE A 372 -35.53 -6.99 21.49
CA ILE A 372 -35.43 -6.86 20.05
C ILE A 372 -35.93 -5.48 19.65
N ALA A 373 -35.02 -4.61 19.23
CA ALA A 373 -35.34 -3.24 18.86
C ALA A 373 -36.11 -3.15 17.53
N ALA A 374 -35.70 -3.94 16.53
CA ALA A 374 -36.31 -3.95 15.20
C ALA A 374 -36.11 -5.31 14.51
N ILE A 375 -36.97 -5.60 13.54
CA ILE A 375 -36.84 -6.76 12.64
C ILE A 375 -37.03 -6.24 11.22
N GLU A 376 -36.16 -6.71 10.33
CA GLU A 376 -36.24 -6.44 8.91
C GLU A 376 -36.15 -7.73 8.10
N GLN A 377 -36.88 -7.77 6.99
CA GLN A 377 -36.76 -8.82 5.98
C GLN A 377 -36.15 -8.20 4.71
N PRO A 378 -34.83 -8.28 4.51
CA PRO A 378 -34.15 -7.57 3.43
C PRO A 378 -34.37 -8.19 2.05
N PHE A 379 -34.75 -9.47 1.98
CA PHE A 379 -34.91 -10.22 0.72
C PHE A 379 -36.28 -10.90 0.63
N THR A 380 -36.68 -11.28 -0.58
CA THR A 380 -37.93 -11.99 -0.82
C THR A 380 -37.91 -13.39 -0.19
N SER A 381 -39.08 -13.94 0.16
CA SER A 381 -39.14 -15.33 0.60
C SER A 381 -38.84 -16.29 -0.55
N PHE A 382 -38.31 -17.46 -0.24
CA PHE A 382 -38.02 -18.51 -1.22
C PHE A 382 -38.71 -19.83 -0.86
N GLY A 383 -38.77 -20.77 -1.82
CA GLY A 383 -39.22 -22.14 -1.59
C GLY A 383 -40.74 -22.37 -1.51
N GLY A 384 -41.56 -21.33 -1.60
CA GLY A 384 -43.02 -21.44 -1.64
C GLY A 384 -43.50 -22.17 -2.90
N LYS A 385 -44.41 -23.14 -2.74
CA LYS A 385 -45.08 -23.83 -3.85
C LYS A 385 -46.58 -23.87 -3.60
N PRO A 386 -47.43 -23.52 -4.60
CA PRO A 386 -48.87 -23.65 -4.45
C PRO A 386 -49.29 -25.13 -4.34
N PRO A 387 -50.47 -25.40 -3.80
CA PRO A 387 -51.02 -26.75 -3.79
C PRO A 387 -51.08 -27.32 -5.21
N GLU A 388 -50.71 -28.60 -5.33
CA GLU A 388 -50.63 -29.30 -6.61
C GLU A 388 -51.99 -29.32 -7.32
N ARG A 389 -52.02 -28.95 -8.60
CA ARG A 389 -53.25 -29.01 -9.42
C ARG A 389 -53.58 -30.47 -9.80
N PRO A 390 -54.85 -30.84 -9.97
CA PRO A 390 -55.23 -32.22 -10.31
C PRO A 390 -54.53 -32.79 -11.55
N GLU A 391 -54.35 -32.00 -12.59
CA GLU A 391 -53.66 -32.42 -13.83
C GLU A 391 -52.18 -32.79 -13.60
N HIS A 392 -51.48 -31.99 -12.78
CA HIS A 392 -50.10 -32.26 -12.39
C HIS A 392 -50.03 -33.49 -11.48
N LEU A 393 -51.00 -33.66 -10.57
CA LEU A 393 -51.11 -34.85 -9.74
C LEU A 393 -51.24 -36.12 -10.58
N TYR A 394 -52.13 -36.15 -11.58
CA TYR A 394 -52.27 -37.31 -12.47
C TYR A 394 -50.96 -37.61 -13.20
N THR A 395 -50.30 -36.58 -13.71
CA THR A 395 -49.00 -36.73 -14.39
C THR A 395 -47.95 -37.30 -13.44
N ARG A 396 -47.76 -36.71 -12.26
CA ARG A 396 -46.79 -37.16 -11.25
C ARG A 396 -47.07 -38.57 -10.77
N VAL A 397 -48.34 -38.95 -10.57
CA VAL A 397 -48.71 -40.31 -10.18
C VAL A 397 -48.42 -41.31 -11.30
N SER A 398 -48.79 -41.01 -12.55
CA SER A 398 -48.48 -41.86 -13.69
C SER A 398 -46.97 -42.04 -13.90
N GLU A 399 -46.20 -40.95 -13.79
CA GLU A 399 -44.74 -41.00 -13.87
C GLU A 399 -44.17 -41.83 -12.71
N ARG A 400 -44.60 -41.57 -11.47
CA ARG A 400 -44.17 -42.31 -10.28
C ARG A 400 -44.47 -43.80 -10.34
N LEU A 401 -45.60 -44.21 -10.90
CA LEU A 401 -45.93 -45.63 -11.07
C LEU A 401 -45.02 -46.31 -12.10
N ARG A 402 -44.55 -45.56 -13.11
CA ARG A 402 -43.62 -46.07 -14.13
C ARG A 402 -42.20 -46.19 -13.57
N HIS A 403 -41.63 -45.10 -13.05
CA HIS A 403 -40.24 -45.11 -12.57
C HIS A 403 -40.11 -45.73 -11.17
N LYS A 404 -41.20 -45.89 -10.41
CA LYS A 404 -41.23 -46.48 -9.05
C LYS A 404 -40.19 -45.89 -8.09
N GLN A 405 -39.95 -44.58 -8.23
CA GLN A 405 -38.88 -43.84 -7.55
C GLN A 405 -37.47 -44.43 -7.74
N ARG A 406 -37.18 -45.01 -8.91
CA ARG A 406 -35.87 -45.58 -9.24
C ARG A 406 -35.37 -45.05 -10.56
N ALA A 407 -34.11 -44.60 -10.58
CA ALA A 407 -33.45 -44.13 -11.78
C ALA A 407 -32.77 -45.32 -12.51
N LEU A 408 -33.48 -45.95 -13.46
CA LEU A 408 -32.97 -47.11 -14.21
C LEU A 408 -32.69 -46.76 -15.68
N THR A 409 -33.67 -46.15 -16.35
CA THR A 409 -33.57 -45.71 -17.75
C THR A 409 -33.29 -44.21 -17.83
N ALA A 410 -32.77 -43.73 -18.97
CA ALA A 410 -32.56 -42.30 -19.20
C ALA A 410 -33.83 -41.46 -18.93
N TRP A 411 -35.00 -42.00 -19.29
CA TRP A 411 -36.28 -41.36 -19.02
C TRP A 411 -36.57 -41.22 -17.52
N ASP A 412 -36.22 -42.23 -16.71
CA ASP A 412 -36.42 -42.17 -15.26
C ASP A 412 -35.54 -41.08 -14.61
N TYR A 413 -34.29 -40.94 -15.05
CA TYR A 413 -33.40 -39.85 -14.60
C TYR A 413 -34.00 -38.48 -14.93
N GLU A 414 -34.43 -38.30 -16.19
CA GLU A 414 -35.02 -37.04 -16.64
C GLU A 414 -36.24 -36.66 -15.78
N ARG A 415 -37.14 -37.61 -15.52
CA ARG A 415 -38.40 -37.33 -14.80
C ARG A 415 -38.23 -37.15 -13.31
N LEU A 416 -37.35 -37.93 -12.68
CA LEU A 416 -37.06 -37.78 -11.25
C LEU A 416 -36.47 -36.41 -10.92
N VAL A 417 -35.60 -35.90 -11.80
CA VAL A 417 -34.99 -34.59 -11.62
C VAL A 417 -35.99 -33.47 -11.89
N LEU A 418 -36.79 -33.54 -12.96
CA LEU A 418 -37.83 -32.55 -13.25
C LEU A 418 -38.91 -32.47 -12.15
N ASP A 419 -39.31 -33.60 -11.56
CA ASP A 419 -40.28 -33.63 -10.46
C ASP A 419 -39.73 -32.95 -9.20
N ARG A 420 -38.44 -33.18 -8.89
CA ARG A 420 -37.82 -32.64 -7.67
C ARG A 420 -37.44 -31.17 -7.81
N PHE A 421 -36.87 -30.77 -8.95
CA PHE A 421 -36.24 -29.48 -9.18
C PHE A 421 -37.04 -28.64 -10.18
N SER A 422 -37.93 -27.80 -9.68
CA SER A 422 -38.77 -26.91 -10.50
C SER A 422 -37.99 -25.78 -11.19
N GLN A 423 -36.72 -25.58 -10.83
CA GLN A 423 -35.83 -24.59 -11.46
C GLN A 423 -35.28 -25.08 -12.81
N ILE A 424 -35.54 -26.33 -13.19
CA ILE A 424 -35.02 -26.93 -14.42
C ILE A 424 -36.10 -26.86 -15.50
N TYR A 425 -35.77 -26.26 -16.64
CA TYR A 425 -36.65 -26.23 -17.80
C TYR A 425 -36.59 -27.55 -18.59
N LYS A 426 -35.38 -28.06 -18.81
CA LYS A 426 -35.15 -29.27 -19.60
C LYS A 426 -33.93 -30.01 -19.10
N ILE A 427 -34.01 -31.34 -19.18
CA ILE A 427 -32.92 -32.24 -18.84
C ILE A 427 -32.78 -33.27 -19.95
N LYS A 428 -31.53 -33.65 -20.23
CA LYS A 428 -31.22 -34.79 -21.10
C LYS A 428 -30.17 -35.69 -20.49
N CYS A 429 -30.50 -36.98 -20.48
CA CYS A 429 -29.66 -38.02 -19.93
C CYS A 429 -29.05 -38.84 -21.07
N PHE A 430 -27.74 -39.01 -21.03
CA PHE A 430 -26.96 -39.81 -21.98
C PHE A 430 -26.22 -40.92 -21.22
N SER A 431 -26.03 -42.06 -21.88
CA SER A 431 -25.10 -43.08 -21.41
C SER A 431 -23.68 -42.65 -21.75
N GLY A 432 -22.78 -42.65 -20.77
CA GLY A 432 -21.36 -42.40 -21.04
C GLY A 432 -20.71 -43.58 -21.76
N ASP A 433 -19.52 -43.35 -22.29
CA ASP A 433 -18.73 -44.38 -23.01
C ASP A 433 -18.32 -45.55 -22.11
N GLU A 434 -18.23 -45.32 -20.80
CA GLU A 434 -17.91 -46.35 -19.80
C GLU A 434 -19.17 -46.97 -19.18
N PRO A 435 -19.23 -48.30 -19.04
CA PRO A 435 -20.37 -48.97 -18.42
C PRO A 435 -20.58 -48.49 -16.97
N GLY A 436 -21.75 -47.89 -16.72
CA GLY A 436 -22.14 -47.38 -15.40
C GLY A 436 -22.04 -45.86 -15.26
N ARG A 437 -21.39 -45.16 -16.20
CA ARG A 437 -21.35 -43.70 -16.29
C ARG A 437 -22.62 -43.18 -16.95
N VAL A 438 -23.24 -42.18 -16.32
CA VAL A 438 -24.43 -41.50 -16.83
C VAL A 438 -24.13 -40.01 -16.83
N GLU A 439 -24.35 -39.37 -17.97
CA GLU A 439 -24.16 -37.93 -18.12
C GLU A 439 -25.52 -37.26 -18.20
N VAL A 440 -25.67 -36.20 -17.41
CA VAL A 440 -26.93 -35.46 -17.30
C VAL A 440 -26.65 -34.01 -17.63
N ILE A 441 -27.29 -33.54 -18.70
CA ILE A 441 -27.24 -32.16 -19.15
C ILE A 441 -28.50 -31.46 -18.67
N VAL A 442 -28.33 -30.33 -17.97
CA VAL A 442 -29.41 -29.59 -17.33
C VAL A 442 -29.50 -28.19 -17.92
N ILE A 443 -30.69 -27.76 -18.31
CA ILE A 443 -31.00 -26.43 -18.79
C ILE A 443 -31.93 -25.78 -17.76
N PRO A 444 -31.49 -24.72 -17.06
CA PRO A 444 -32.31 -24.04 -16.06
C PRO A 444 -33.43 -23.23 -16.71
N ASP A 445 -34.48 -22.97 -15.93
CA ASP A 445 -35.58 -22.10 -16.33
C ASP A 445 -35.23 -20.63 -16.10
N ILE A 446 -35.04 -19.88 -17.18
CA ILE A 446 -34.64 -18.47 -17.15
C ILE A 446 -35.81 -17.49 -17.15
N ARG A 447 -37.07 -17.97 -17.17
CA ARG A 447 -38.26 -17.10 -17.34
C ARG A 447 -38.41 -16.02 -16.25
N ASN A 448 -37.86 -16.27 -15.06
CA ASN A 448 -37.93 -15.37 -13.90
C ASN A 448 -36.55 -15.11 -13.26
N ALA A 449 -35.46 -15.43 -13.96
CA ALA A 449 -34.10 -15.22 -13.50
C ALA A 449 -33.36 -14.26 -14.45
N LEU A 450 -32.37 -13.55 -13.93
CA LEU A 450 -31.42 -12.76 -14.72
C LEU A 450 -30.14 -13.62 -14.89
N PRO A 451 -30.06 -14.51 -15.90
CA PRO A 451 -28.83 -15.25 -16.14
C PRO A 451 -27.72 -14.32 -16.61
N GLY A 452 -26.46 -14.67 -16.34
CA GLY A 452 -25.30 -13.95 -16.86
C GLY A 452 -25.26 -13.92 -18.39
N ASP A 453 -25.65 -15.02 -19.05
CA ASP A 453 -25.85 -15.10 -20.49
C ASP A 453 -27.23 -15.71 -20.82
N PRO A 454 -28.18 -14.93 -21.38
CA PRO A 454 -29.48 -15.43 -21.81
C PRO A 454 -29.42 -16.49 -22.92
N PHE A 455 -28.36 -16.53 -23.72
CA PHE A 455 -28.21 -17.45 -24.86
C PHE A 455 -27.48 -18.75 -24.50
N ALA A 456 -26.76 -18.76 -23.38
CA ALA A 456 -26.10 -19.94 -22.81
C ALA A 456 -26.41 -20.05 -21.31
N PRO A 457 -27.67 -20.37 -20.94
CA PRO A 457 -28.07 -20.38 -19.54
C PRO A 457 -27.41 -21.54 -18.80
N LYS A 458 -26.44 -21.22 -17.93
CA LYS A 458 -25.80 -22.19 -17.05
C LYS A 458 -26.61 -22.36 -15.75
N ALA A 459 -26.83 -23.60 -15.33
CA ALA A 459 -27.32 -23.92 -14.01
C ALA A 459 -26.28 -23.54 -12.96
N SER A 460 -26.73 -23.04 -11.79
CA SER A 460 -25.83 -22.70 -10.70
C SER A 460 -25.12 -23.95 -10.18
N THR A 461 -23.86 -23.79 -9.73
CA THR A 461 -23.06 -24.86 -9.14
C THR A 461 -23.80 -25.54 -7.98
N ASN A 462 -24.55 -24.77 -7.20
CA ASN A 462 -25.40 -25.27 -6.13
C ASN A 462 -26.51 -26.21 -6.62
N LEU A 463 -27.24 -25.84 -7.69
CA LEU A 463 -28.28 -26.69 -8.26
C LEU A 463 -27.69 -27.99 -8.82
N LEU A 464 -26.51 -27.94 -9.43
CA LEU A 464 -25.81 -29.13 -9.91
C LEU A 464 -25.39 -30.04 -8.74
N ALA A 465 -24.90 -29.48 -7.64
CA ALA A 465 -24.57 -30.22 -6.43
C ALA A 465 -25.80 -30.91 -5.82
N ASP A 466 -26.94 -30.22 -5.75
CA ASP A 466 -28.20 -30.81 -5.26
C ASP A 466 -28.68 -31.98 -6.12
N ILE A 467 -28.57 -31.87 -7.45
CA ILE A 467 -28.93 -32.95 -8.37
C ILE A 467 -28.00 -34.16 -8.17
N GLN A 468 -26.70 -33.91 -8.03
CA GLN A 468 -25.70 -34.95 -7.77
C GLN A 468 -25.89 -35.64 -6.43
N GLU A 469 -26.38 -34.96 -5.40
CA GLU A 469 -26.72 -35.56 -4.10
C GLU A 469 -28.03 -36.37 -4.17
N TYR A 470 -29.01 -35.91 -4.93
CA TYR A 470 -30.33 -36.55 -5.04
C TYR A 470 -30.33 -37.87 -5.84
N LEU A 471 -29.63 -37.91 -6.97
CA LEU A 471 -29.68 -39.05 -7.91
C LEU A 471 -29.13 -40.38 -7.34
N PRO A 472 -28.03 -40.39 -6.55
CA PRO A 472 -27.53 -41.60 -5.89
C PRO A 472 -28.55 -42.25 -4.95
N CYS A 473 -29.35 -41.46 -4.22
CA CYS A 473 -30.39 -41.97 -3.32
C CYS A 473 -31.50 -42.72 -4.07
N ALA A 474 -31.73 -42.42 -5.34
CA ALA A 474 -32.72 -43.08 -6.20
C ALA A 474 -32.16 -44.30 -6.96
N ARG A 475 -30.85 -44.60 -6.83
CA ARG A 475 -30.19 -45.68 -7.54
C ARG A 475 -30.22 -46.98 -6.73
N ARG A 476 -30.38 -48.12 -7.40
CA ARG A 476 -30.18 -49.43 -6.77
C ARG A 476 -28.68 -49.66 -6.58
N ARG A 477 -28.25 -49.98 -5.36
CA ARG A 477 -26.93 -50.58 -5.11
C ARG A 477 -26.89 -51.92 -5.86
N TRP A 478 -25.98 -52.08 -6.82
CA TRP A 478 -25.81 -53.35 -7.52
C TRP A 478 -25.32 -54.42 -6.54
N PRO A 479 -26.01 -55.57 -6.37
CA PRO A 479 -25.50 -56.66 -5.56
C PRO A 479 -24.45 -57.42 -6.39
N GLY A 480 -23.18 -57.05 -6.23
CA GLY A 480 -22.06 -57.74 -6.89
C GLY A 480 -20.81 -56.89 -7.16
N SER A 481 -20.89 -55.55 -7.08
CA SER A 481 -19.71 -54.69 -7.17
C SER A 481 -19.20 -54.35 -5.77
N GLY A 482 -18.01 -54.82 -5.44
CA GLY A 482 -17.28 -54.33 -4.26
C GLY A 482 -17.11 -52.82 -4.35
N SER A 483 -17.61 -52.11 -3.33
CA SER A 483 -17.29 -50.74 -2.89
C SER A 483 -17.15 -49.58 -3.89
N ALA A 484 -17.46 -49.74 -5.17
CA ALA A 484 -17.41 -48.64 -6.15
C ALA A 484 -18.83 -48.21 -6.52
N THR A 485 -19.31 -47.13 -5.90
CA THR A 485 -20.41 -46.33 -6.44
C THR A 485 -19.93 -45.82 -7.81
N PRO A 486 -20.62 -46.10 -8.94
CA PRO A 486 -20.19 -45.57 -10.23
C PRO A 486 -20.26 -44.05 -10.17
N ALA A 487 -19.13 -43.39 -10.41
CA ALA A 487 -19.00 -41.94 -10.37
C ALA A 487 -19.96 -41.30 -11.38
N MET A 488 -20.87 -40.46 -10.88
CA MET A 488 -21.54 -39.47 -11.72
C MET A 488 -20.49 -38.38 -11.95
N SER A 489 -19.78 -38.46 -13.08
CA SER A 489 -18.55 -37.70 -13.27
C SER A 489 -18.77 -36.27 -13.77
N ARG A 490 -19.97 -35.91 -14.23
CA ARG A 490 -20.32 -34.53 -14.60
C ARG A 490 -21.83 -34.35 -14.74
N CYS A 491 -22.39 -33.41 -13.98
CA CYS A 491 -23.57 -32.68 -14.44
C CYS A 491 -23.02 -31.42 -15.11
N SER A 492 -23.20 -31.29 -16.41
CA SER A 492 -22.69 -30.15 -17.18
C SER A 492 -23.83 -29.30 -17.69
N CYS A 493 -23.59 -28.00 -17.78
CA CYS A 493 -24.46 -27.12 -18.55
C CYS A 493 -24.27 -27.41 -20.05
N ALA A 494 -25.34 -27.23 -20.82
CA ALA A 494 -25.33 -27.42 -22.27
C ALA A 494 -24.48 -26.36 -22.98
#